data_AF-A0A7V9TBZ9-F1
#
_entry.id   AF-A0A7V9TBZ9-F1
#
_cell.length_a   1.000
_cell.length_b   1.000
_cell.length_c   1.000
_cell.angle_alpha   90.00
_cell.angle_beta   90.00
_cell.angle_gamma   90.00
#
_symmetry.space_group_name_H-M   'P 1'
#
loop_
_entity.id
_entity.type
_entity.pdbx_description
1 polymer ?
#
loop_
_entity_poly.entity_id
_entity_poly.type
_entity_poly.pdbx_seq_one_letter_code
_entity_poly.pdbx_strand_id
1 'polypeptide(L)'
;MANDTPPDKALPRKRLGSFVFLLLAVALAGSLAGGIPKSLPGVALGSPALLYAERTVAFFAALLLALVVLVRAFQGRLPSELSGRGVKYAEREATEEIRDTTATALEGLEVAYRELATRVEALEEAPLEDDEAHAPEEGERE
;
A
#
# COMPACT_ATOMS: atom_id res chain seq x y z
N MET A 1 -1.51 23.22 24.66
CA MET A 1 -0.60 23.23 23.50
C MET A 1 -1.24 22.38 22.42
N ALA A 2 -1.65 23.02 21.33
CA ALA A 2 -2.40 22.40 20.23
C ALA A 2 -1.49 21.48 19.42
N ASN A 3 -1.94 20.26 19.15
CA ASN A 3 -1.25 19.29 18.30
C ASN A 3 -1.80 19.48 16.87
N ASP A 4 -1.06 20.25 16.06
CA ASP A 4 -1.44 20.62 14.69
C ASP A 4 -0.82 19.60 13.71
N THR A 5 -1.45 18.44 13.60
CA THR A 5 -1.07 17.41 12.61
C THR A 5 -1.55 17.87 11.23
N PRO A 6 -0.68 18.00 10.21
CA PRO A 6 -1.11 18.42 8.89
C PRO A 6 -2.04 17.36 8.27
N PRO A 7 -3.08 17.79 7.53
CA PRO A 7 -4.05 16.87 6.96
C PRO A 7 -3.38 16.03 5.86
N ASP A 8 -3.43 14.72 6.06
CA ASP A 8 -3.14 13.69 5.06
C ASP A 8 -4.03 13.95 3.83
N LYS A 9 -3.46 14.58 2.79
CA LYS A 9 -4.15 14.88 1.54
C LYS A 9 -4.18 13.63 0.67
N ALA A 10 -4.88 12.60 1.14
CA ALA A 10 -5.30 11.49 0.29
C ALA A 10 -6.11 12.04 -0.89
N LEU A 11 -5.56 11.98 -2.10
CA LEU A 11 -6.25 12.48 -3.29
C LEU A 11 -7.58 11.74 -3.44
N PRO A 12 -8.71 12.45 -3.65
CA PRO A 12 -10.01 11.81 -3.77
C PRO A 12 -9.97 10.85 -4.95
N ARG A 13 -10.33 9.57 -4.72
CA ARG A 13 -10.26 8.47 -5.71
C ARG A 13 -10.82 8.82 -7.10
N LYS A 14 -11.79 9.75 -7.16
CA LYS A 14 -12.36 10.31 -8.41
C LYS A 14 -11.34 11.09 -9.26
N ARG A 15 -10.44 11.86 -8.64
CA ARG A 15 -9.38 12.60 -9.35
C ARG A 15 -8.30 11.66 -9.90
N LEU A 16 -7.97 10.60 -9.16
CA LEU A 16 -7.04 9.58 -9.63
C LEU A 16 -7.58 8.86 -10.88
N GLY A 17 -8.85 8.45 -10.86
CA GLY A 17 -9.49 7.81 -12.02
C GLY A 17 -9.52 8.72 -13.26
N SER A 18 -9.84 10.01 -13.08
CA SER A 18 -9.87 10.97 -14.18
C SER A 18 -8.47 11.20 -14.78
N PHE A 19 -7.43 11.24 -13.95
CA PHE A 19 -6.05 11.42 -14.41
C PHE A 19 -5.53 10.20 -15.19
N VAL A 20 -5.84 8.99 -14.71
CA VAL A 20 -5.52 7.75 -15.41
C VAL A 20 -6.24 7.67 -16.75
N PHE A 21 -7.53 8.04 -16.80
CA PHE A 21 -8.29 8.07 -18.04
C PHE A 21 -7.72 9.08 -19.04
N LEU A 22 -7.30 10.26 -18.59
CA LEU A 22 -6.63 11.26 -19.43
C LEU A 22 -5.32 10.69 -20.03
N LEU A 23 -4.48 10.06 -19.21
CA LEU A 23 -3.23 9.43 -19.68
C LEU A 23 -3.50 8.34 -20.71
N LEU A 24 -4.53 7.52 -20.48
CA LEU A 24 -4.94 6.49 -21.43
C LEU A 24 -5.42 7.11 -22.75
N ALA A 25 -6.21 8.18 -22.70
CA ALA A 25 -6.67 8.90 -23.89
C ALA A 25 -5.51 9.51 -24.69
N VAL A 26 -4.51 10.09 -24.01
CA VAL A 26 -3.29 10.62 -24.64
C VAL A 26 -2.48 9.50 -25.28
N ALA A 27 -2.30 8.35 -24.60
CA ALA A 27 -1.60 7.20 -25.15
C ALA A 27 -2.28 6.64 -26.40
N LEU A 28 -3.62 6.55 -26.36
CA LEU A 28 -4.42 6.11 -27.49
C LEU A 28 -4.30 7.08 -28.67
N ALA A 29 -4.45 8.39 -28.43
CA ALA A 29 -4.30 9.41 -29.47
C ALA A 29 -2.91 9.39 -30.12
N GLY A 30 -1.84 9.25 -29.33
CA GLY A 30 -0.47 9.12 -29.84
C GLY A 30 -0.26 7.84 -30.66
N SER A 31 -0.86 6.73 -30.25
CA SER A 31 -0.84 5.47 -30.97
C SER A 31 -1.51 5.57 -32.35
N LEU A 32 -2.67 6.22 -32.43
CA LEU A 32 -3.39 6.48 -33.69
C LEU A 32 -2.64 7.47 -34.60
N ALA A 33 -2.09 8.56 -34.06
CA ALA A 33 -1.36 9.55 -34.84
C ALA A 33 -0.12 8.96 -35.54
N GLY A 34 0.44 7.90 -34.99
CA GLY A 34 1.61 7.23 -35.54
C GLY A 34 1.37 6.35 -36.78
N GLY A 35 0.13 6.27 -37.28
CA GLY A 35 -0.24 5.60 -38.53
C GLY A 35 -0.06 4.07 -38.54
N ILE A 36 -0.58 3.44 -39.60
CA ILE A 36 -0.42 2.00 -39.86
C ILE A 36 0.85 1.80 -40.70
N PRO A 37 1.82 0.97 -40.26
CA PRO A 37 2.98 0.63 -41.07
C PRO A 37 2.58 -0.06 -42.39
N LYS A 38 3.26 0.26 -43.50
CA LYS A 38 3.00 -0.35 -44.83
C LYS A 38 3.17 -1.88 -44.85
N SER A 39 3.93 -2.44 -43.91
CA SER A 39 4.10 -3.87 -43.69
C SER A 39 3.79 -4.19 -42.23
N LEU A 40 2.81 -5.07 -42.00
CA LEU A 40 2.44 -5.50 -40.65
C LEU A 40 3.59 -6.33 -40.07
N PRO A 41 4.24 -5.89 -38.97
CA PRO A 41 5.32 -6.63 -38.36
C PRO A 41 4.80 -7.94 -37.75
N GLY A 42 5.65 -8.95 -37.63
CA GLY A 42 5.26 -10.30 -37.15
C GLY A 42 4.59 -10.31 -35.77
N VAL A 43 4.86 -9.30 -34.93
CA VAL A 43 4.21 -9.09 -33.62
C VAL A 43 2.70 -8.84 -33.72
N ALA A 44 2.21 -8.33 -34.85
CA ALA A 44 0.79 -8.07 -35.07
C ALA A 44 -0.02 -9.35 -35.39
N LEU A 45 0.62 -10.51 -35.60
CA LEU A 45 -0.03 -11.75 -36.08
C LEU A 45 -0.90 -11.52 -37.34
N GLY A 46 -0.61 -10.49 -38.13
CA GLY A 46 -1.42 -10.06 -39.28
C GLY A 46 -2.67 -9.22 -38.95
N SER A 47 -2.96 -8.92 -37.68
CA SER A 47 -4.12 -8.12 -37.25
C SER A 47 -3.75 -6.67 -36.91
N PRO A 48 -4.36 -5.67 -37.58
CA PRO A 48 -4.14 -4.25 -37.28
C PRO A 48 -4.59 -3.85 -35.86
N ALA A 49 -5.66 -4.48 -35.35
CA ALA A 49 -6.20 -4.17 -34.03
C ALA A 49 -5.22 -4.53 -32.90
N LEU A 50 -4.48 -5.63 -33.08
CA LEU A 50 -3.48 -6.08 -32.12
C LEU A 50 -2.30 -5.11 -32.03
N LEU A 51 -1.87 -4.58 -33.18
CA LEU A 51 -0.81 -3.57 -33.26
C LEU A 51 -1.19 -2.30 -32.49
N TYR A 52 -2.43 -1.81 -32.64
CA TYR A 52 -2.90 -0.66 -31.88
C TYR A 52 -3.00 -0.94 -30.38
N ALA A 53 -3.46 -2.13 -29.98
CA ALA A 53 -3.55 -2.51 -28.57
C ALA A 53 -2.14 -2.54 -27.94
N GLU A 54 -1.20 -3.24 -28.55
CA GLU A 54 0.20 -3.33 -28.09
C GLU A 54 0.84 -1.94 -28.01
N ARG A 55 0.73 -1.16 -29.09
CA ARG A 55 1.30 0.19 -29.16
C ARG A 55 0.71 1.11 -28.09
N THR A 56 -0.59 1.00 -27.83
CA THR A 56 -1.25 1.77 -26.76
C THR A 56 -0.76 1.36 -25.39
N VAL A 57 -0.62 0.06 -25.12
CA VAL A 57 -0.09 -0.45 -23.84
C VAL A 57 1.37 -0.02 -23.64
N ALA A 58 2.21 -0.13 -24.66
CA ALA A 58 3.60 0.30 -24.59
C ALA A 58 3.73 1.81 -24.34
N PHE A 59 2.95 2.62 -25.05
CA PHE A 59 2.95 4.08 -24.88
C PHE A 59 2.41 4.48 -23.51
N PHE A 60 1.37 3.82 -23.03
CA PHE A 60 0.80 4.02 -21.70
C PHE A 60 1.81 3.66 -20.59
N ALA A 61 2.48 2.51 -20.71
CA ALA A 61 3.52 2.11 -19.77
C ALA A 61 4.69 3.11 -19.75
N ALA A 62 5.13 3.59 -20.93
CA ALA A 62 6.17 4.61 -21.02
C ALA A 62 5.74 5.94 -20.38
N LEU A 63 4.50 6.38 -20.56
CA LEU A 63 3.96 7.58 -19.93
C LEU A 63 3.88 7.44 -18.40
N LEU A 64 3.43 6.29 -17.89
CA LEU A 64 3.43 6.02 -16.46
C LEU A 64 4.85 6.04 -15.89
N LEU A 65 5.81 5.41 -16.58
CA LEU A 65 7.21 5.44 -16.17
C LEU A 65 7.74 6.88 -16.10
N ALA A 66 7.48 7.67 -17.15
CA ALA A 66 7.89 9.07 -17.22
C ALA A 66 7.24 9.90 -16.10
N LEU A 67 5.96 9.67 -15.81
CA LEU A 67 5.25 10.35 -14.72
C LEU A 67 5.85 10.00 -13.36
N VAL A 68 6.14 8.73 -13.09
CA VAL A 68 6.77 8.29 -11.84
C VAL A 68 8.14 8.95 -11.66
N VAL A 69 8.95 8.98 -12.72
CA VAL A 69 10.25 9.67 -12.71
C VAL A 69 10.06 11.15 -12.48
N LEU A 70 9.09 11.80 -13.12
CA LEU A 70 8.83 13.23 -13.01
C LEU A 70 8.35 13.62 -11.61
N VAL A 71 7.40 12.88 -11.04
CA VAL A 71 6.91 13.10 -9.67
C VAL A 71 8.06 12.95 -8.67
N ARG A 72 8.89 11.91 -8.82
CA ARG A 72 10.06 11.70 -7.96
C ARG A 72 11.15 12.76 -8.18
N ALA A 73 11.35 13.22 -9.40
CA ALA A 73 12.29 14.29 -9.73
C ALA A 73 11.86 15.63 -9.09
N PHE A 74 10.56 15.95 -9.09
CA PHE A 74 10.02 17.10 -8.35
C PHE A 74 10.20 16.98 -6.83
N GLN A 75 10.29 15.75 -6.30
CA GLN A 75 10.65 15.48 -4.90
C GLN A 75 12.18 15.47 -4.67
N GLY A 76 12.99 15.85 -5.67
CA GLY A 76 14.45 15.87 -5.59
C GLY A 76 15.12 14.50 -5.70
N ARG A 77 14.37 13.45 -6.09
CA ARG A 77 14.89 12.09 -6.24
C ARG A 77 15.01 11.71 -7.70
N LEU A 78 16.23 11.79 -8.21
CA LEU A 78 16.54 11.29 -9.55
C LEU A 78 16.90 9.79 -9.47
N PRO A 79 16.56 9.01 -10.51
CA PRO A 79 17.04 7.64 -10.63
C PRO A 79 18.56 7.60 -10.54
N SER A 80 19.11 6.72 -9.71
CA SER A 80 20.55 6.47 -9.69
C SER A 80 20.97 5.55 -10.83
N GLU A 81 20.07 4.67 -11.29
CA GLU A 81 20.31 3.75 -12.40
C GLU A 81 19.03 3.54 -13.23
N LEU A 82 19.19 3.58 -14.56
CA LEU A 82 18.19 3.18 -15.55
C LEU A 82 18.68 1.88 -16.21
N SER A 83 18.03 0.76 -15.91
CA SER A 83 18.40 -0.55 -16.45
C SER A 83 17.27 -1.13 -17.31
N GLY A 84 17.58 -2.08 -18.18
CA GLY A 84 16.58 -2.79 -18.99
C GLY A 84 15.53 -3.57 -18.18
N ARG A 85 15.78 -3.81 -16.88
CA ARG A 85 14.79 -4.39 -15.93
C ARG A 85 13.93 -3.35 -15.20
N GLY A 86 14.22 -2.05 -15.31
CA GLY A 86 13.48 -1.00 -14.62
C GLY A 86 14.34 0.14 -14.07
N VAL A 87 13.70 1.00 -13.28
CA VAL A 87 14.31 2.22 -12.71
C VAL A 87 14.65 1.96 -11.24
N LYS A 88 15.93 2.09 -10.88
CA LYS A 88 16.39 1.93 -9.49
C LYS A 88 16.59 3.30 -8.86
N TYR A 89 16.03 3.46 -7.67
CA TYR A 89 16.12 4.68 -6.87
C TYR A 89 16.94 4.39 -5.63
N ALA A 90 17.68 5.37 -5.13
CA ALA A 90 18.35 5.24 -3.84
C ALA A 90 17.28 5.15 -2.74
N GLU A 91 17.18 3.98 -2.11
CA GLU A 91 16.35 3.74 -0.93
C GLU A 91 16.96 4.47 0.26
N ARG A 92 16.57 5.72 0.49
CA ARG A 92 16.85 6.41 1.76
C ARG A 92 15.60 6.55 2.61
N GLU A 93 14.47 6.94 2.01
CA GLU A 93 13.27 7.26 2.81
C GLU A 93 12.29 6.10 2.97
N ALA A 94 12.12 5.22 1.97
CA ALA A 94 11.25 4.04 2.15
C ALA A 94 11.77 3.14 3.27
N THR A 95 13.08 3.09 3.47
CA THR A 95 13.71 2.35 4.56
C THR A 95 13.54 3.05 5.91
N GLU A 96 13.50 4.38 5.96
CA GLU A 96 13.27 5.14 7.20
C GLU A 96 11.82 5.05 7.66
N GLU A 97 10.86 5.26 6.76
CA GLU A 97 9.42 5.12 7.09
C GLU A 97 9.07 3.68 7.50
N ILE A 98 9.62 2.68 6.80
CA ILE A 98 9.45 1.27 7.18
C ILE A 98 10.14 1.00 8.52
N ARG A 99 11.33 1.54 8.78
CA ARG A 99 12.03 1.37 10.06
C ARG A 99 11.25 1.97 11.22
N ASP A 100 10.76 3.19 11.08
CA ASP A 100 10.00 3.87 12.12
C ASP A 100 8.69 3.15 12.39
N THR A 101 7.97 2.74 11.33
CA THR A 101 6.74 1.94 11.47
C THR A 101 7.01 0.59 12.14
N THR A 102 8.13 -0.06 11.81
CA THR A 102 8.53 -1.34 12.41
C THR A 102 8.93 -1.17 13.87
N ALA A 103 9.63 -0.09 14.22
CA ALA A 103 10.01 0.23 15.59
C ALA A 103 8.78 0.47 16.47
N THR A 104 7.82 1.28 15.99
CA THR A 104 6.55 1.50 16.71
C THR A 104 5.71 0.22 16.85
N ALA A 105 5.71 -0.64 15.83
CA ALA A 105 5.02 -1.93 15.90
C ALA A 105 5.66 -2.89 16.93
N LEU A 106 6.99 -2.89 17.05
CA LEU A 106 7.72 -3.67 18.05
C LEU A 106 7.44 -3.18 19.47
N GLU A 107 7.46 -1.87 19.70
CA GLU A 107 7.11 -1.27 21.00
C GLU A 107 5.66 -1.62 21.39
N GLY A 108 4.72 -1.54 20.45
CA GLY A 108 3.32 -1.93 20.68
C GLY A 108 3.16 -3.40 21.04
N LEU A 109 3.96 -4.28 20.42
CA LEU A 109 3.94 -5.72 20.70
C LEU A 109 4.50 -6.04 22.09
N GLU A 110 5.58 -5.37 22.52
CA GLU A 110 6.17 -5.55 23.85
C GLU A 110 5.19 -5.13 24.97
N VAL A 111 4.49 -4.01 24.76
CA VAL A 111 3.46 -3.54 25.71
C VAL A 111 2.32 -4.56 25.81
N ALA A 112 1.81 -5.03 24.67
CA ALA A 112 0.75 -6.04 24.64
C ALA A 112 1.17 -7.35 25.31
N TYR A 113 2.43 -7.78 25.11
CA TYR A 113 2.97 -8.98 25.75
C TYR A 113 3.05 -8.84 27.28
N ARG A 114 3.53 -7.70 27.78
CA ARG A 114 3.59 -7.43 29.23
C ARG A 114 2.20 -7.41 29.85
N GLU A 115 1.24 -6.77 29.19
CA GLU A 115 -0.13 -6.73 29.66
C GLU A 115 -0.75 -8.13 29.74
N LEU A 116 -0.50 -8.98 28.73
CA LEU A 116 -0.95 -10.37 28.75
C LEU A 116 -0.33 -11.15 29.91
N ALA A 117 0.97 -11.00 30.14
CA ALA A 117 1.67 -11.67 31.22
C ALA A 117 1.10 -11.30 32.60
N THR A 118 0.84 -10.00 32.84
CA THR A 118 0.22 -9.53 34.09
C THR A 118 -1.19 -10.09 34.28
N ARG A 119 -1.99 -10.20 33.21
CA ARG A 119 -3.34 -10.78 33.30
C ARG A 119 -3.30 -12.27 33.61
N VAL A 120 -2.35 -13.01 33.04
CA VAL A 120 -2.17 -14.44 33.33
C VAL A 120 -1.77 -14.64 34.79
N GLU A 121 -0.81 -13.87 35.29
CA GLU A 121 -0.38 -13.91 36.70
C GLU A 121 -1.54 -13.58 37.65
N ALA A 122 -2.34 -12.57 37.33
CA ALA A 122 -3.51 -12.21 38.12
C ALA A 122 -4.62 -13.29 38.12
N LEU A 123 -4.75 -14.06 37.04
CA LEU A 123 -5.68 -15.19 36.96
C LEU A 123 -5.16 -16.44 37.68
N GLU A 124 -3.84 -16.63 37.71
CA GLU A 124 -3.20 -17.72 38.45
C GLU A 124 -3.21 -17.46 39.97
N GLU A 125 -3.11 -16.20 40.39
CA GLU A 125 -3.13 -15.82 41.81
C GLU A 125 -4.55 -15.56 42.35
N ALA A 126 -5.55 -15.42 41.49
CA ALA A 126 -6.94 -15.44 41.92
C ALA A 126 -7.24 -16.83 42.52
N PRO A 127 -7.44 -16.93 43.85
CA PRO A 127 -7.87 -18.17 44.45
C PRO A 127 -9.21 -18.51 43.78
N LEU A 128 -9.40 -19.77 43.39
CA LEU A 128 -10.73 -20.26 43.05
C LEU A 128 -11.59 -19.99 44.28
N GLU A 129 -12.35 -18.89 44.29
CA GLU A 129 -13.41 -18.68 45.28
C GLU A 129 -14.33 -19.88 45.09
N ASP A 130 -14.16 -20.84 46.00
CA ASP A 130 -14.92 -22.07 46.08
C ASP A 130 -16.40 -21.71 45.97
N ASP A 131 -17.01 -22.09 44.85
CA ASP A 131 -18.46 -22.10 44.60
C ASP A 131 -19.16 -23.18 45.46
N GLU A 132 -18.69 -23.34 46.70
CA GLU A 132 -19.15 -24.29 47.71
C GLU A 132 -19.34 -23.55 49.06
N ALA A 133 -20.54 -22.99 49.29
CA ALA A 133 -21.24 -23.05 50.59
C ALA A 133 -22.45 -22.08 50.63
N HIS A 134 -23.39 -22.22 49.70
CA HIS A 134 -24.77 -21.81 49.95
C HIS A 134 -25.71 -22.99 49.76
N ALA A 135 -25.51 -23.99 50.62
CA ALA A 135 -26.59 -24.87 51.04
C ALA A 135 -27.39 -24.17 52.15
N PRO A 136 -28.69 -23.90 51.98
CA PRO A 136 -29.54 -23.48 53.07
C PRO A 136 -29.86 -24.69 53.96
N GLU A 137 -29.11 -24.86 55.04
CA GLU A 137 -29.55 -25.73 56.14
C GLU A 137 -30.65 -24.99 56.91
N GLU A 138 -31.87 -25.17 56.42
CA GLU A 138 -33.07 -25.12 57.24
C GLU A 138 -32.96 -26.20 58.33
N GLY A 139 -32.97 -25.83 59.60
CA GLY A 139 -33.31 -26.80 60.66
C GLY A 139 -32.85 -26.45 62.07
N GLU A 140 -33.83 -26.33 62.96
CA GLU A 140 -33.81 -26.86 64.35
C GLU A 140 -32.91 -26.10 65.38
N ARG A 141 -33.36 -25.62 66.56
CA ARG A 141 -34.53 -25.87 67.42
C ARG A 141 -34.65 -24.71 68.44
N GLU A 142 -35.87 -24.31 68.79
CA GLU A 142 -36.32 -24.19 70.20
C GLU A 142 -37.82 -24.54 70.28
#